data_AF-A0A419HL09-F1
#
_entry.id   AF-A0A419HL09-F1
#
_cell.length_a   1.000
_cell.length_b   1.000
_cell.length_c   1.000
_cell.angle_alpha   90.00
_cell.angle_beta   90.00
_cell.angle_gamma   90.00
#
_symmetry.space_group_name_H-M   'P 1'
#
loop_
_entity.id
_entity.type
_entity.pdbx_description
1 polymer ?
#
loop_
_entity_poly.entity_id
_entity_poly.type
_entity_poly.pdbx_seq_one_letter_code
_entity_poly.pdbx_strand_id
1 'polypeptide(L)'
;MDTSGLDRLCTRWPAGETKLHVYFVPDPAQITPLAHACRPVIDELPCLARQPDVWLHATMMAVDGTPGSALTGADHADLAGRLHRALAGVESFEATCDPATVGPSSVSVRLVPENDFAMLSGRV
;
A
#
# COMPACT_ATOMS: atom_id res chain seq x y z
N MET A 1 21.14 -21.58 2.31
CA MET A 1 19.87 -20.86 2.45
C MET A 1 20.17 -19.40 2.26
N ASP A 2 19.60 -18.77 1.24
CA ASP A 2 19.80 -17.36 0.93
C ASP A 2 18.94 -16.52 1.89
N THR A 3 19.56 -15.94 2.91
CA THR A 3 18.90 -15.14 3.95
C THR A 3 18.61 -13.71 3.49
N SER A 4 19.07 -13.32 2.30
CA SER A 4 19.02 -11.93 1.81
C SER A 4 17.59 -11.37 1.64
N GLY A 5 16.60 -12.24 1.39
CA GLY A 5 15.19 -11.85 1.27
C GLY A 5 14.54 -11.53 2.63
N LEU A 6 14.89 -12.27 3.70
CA LEU A 6 14.35 -12.02 5.04
C LEU A 6 14.98 -10.78 5.67
N ASP A 7 16.27 -10.55 5.46
CA ASP A 7 16.98 -9.37 5.97
C ASP A 7 16.40 -8.07 5.39
N ARG A 8 15.90 -8.10 4.15
CA ARG A 8 15.19 -6.99 3.50
C ARG A 8 13.84 -6.70 4.14
N LEU A 9 13.11 -7.71 4.61
CA LEU A 9 11.85 -7.54 5.36
C LEU A 9 12.08 -6.88 6.72
N CYS A 10 13.25 -7.10 7.32
CA CYS A 10 13.61 -6.58 8.65
C CYS A 10 14.00 -5.08 8.63
N THR A 11 14.29 -4.51 7.47
CA THR A 11 14.86 -3.17 7.36
C THR A 11 13.75 -2.13 7.14
N ARG A 12 13.52 -1.25 8.13
CA ARG A 12 12.71 -0.04 7.91
C ARG A 12 13.43 0.89 6.92
N TRP A 13 12.66 1.60 6.09
CA TRP A 13 13.20 2.66 5.24
C TRP A 13 14.02 3.66 6.07
N PRO A 14 15.11 4.24 5.52
CA PRO A 14 15.85 5.30 6.19
C PRO A 14 14.92 6.42 6.68
N ALA A 15 15.26 7.05 7.80
CA ALA A 15 14.44 8.11 8.36
C ALA A 15 14.27 9.26 7.35
N GLY A 16 13.02 9.62 7.03
CA GLY A 16 12.69 10.67 6.07
C GLY A 16 12.62 10.21 4.61
N GLU A 17 12.93 8.94 4.33
CA GLU A 17 12.74 8.34 3.02
C GLU A 17 11.46 7.51 3.02
N THR A 18 10.49 7.97 2.24
CA THR A 18 9.35 7.15 1.85
C THR A 18 9.24 7.18 0.34
N LYS A 19 9.05 6.00 -0.26
CA LYS A 19 8.61 5.97 -1.66
C LYS A 19 7.22 6.61 -1.70
N LEU A 20 6.94 7.37 -2.75
CA LEU A 20 5.58 7.88 -2.98
C LEU A 20 4.74 6.73 -3.53
N HIS A 21 3.51 6.61 -3.04
CA HIS A 21 2.57 5.61 -3.52
C HIS A 21 1.21 6.26 -3.73
N VAL A 22 0.51 5.82 -4.76
CA VAL A 22 -0.94 6.00 -4.88
C VAL A 22 -1.58 4.83 -4.16
N TYR A 23 -2.49 5.15 -3.24
CA TYR A 23 -3.25 4.17 -2.47
C TYR A 23 -4.66 4.68 -2.25
N PHE A 24 -5.58 3.77 -1.94
CA PHE A 24 -6.85 4.12 -1.33
C PHE A 24 -6.86 3.62 0.11
N VAL A 25 -7.63 4.32 0.95
CA VAL A 25 -7.84 3.95 2.35
C VAL A 25 -9.23 3.33 2.43
N PRO A 26 -9.35 2.01 2.57
CA PRO A 26 -10.64 1.36 2.74
C PRO A 26 -11.27 1.76 4.10
N ASP A 27 -12.56 1.47 4.28
CA ASP A 27 -13.23 1.65 5.57
C ASP A 27 -12.47 0.90 6.68
N PRO A 28 -11.99 1.60 7.74
CA PRO A 28 -11.32 0.98 8.87
C PRO A 28 -12.11 -0.18 9.48
N ALA A 29 -13.44 -0.11 9.51
CA ALA A 29 -14.29 -1.18 10.05
C ALA A 29 -14.18 -2.48 9.26
N GLN A 30 -13.86 -2.41 7.96
CA GLN A 30 -13.74 -3.57 7.07
C GLN A 30 -12.32 -4.17 7.09
N ILE A 31 -11.27 -3.33 7.18
CA ILE A 31 -9.87 -3.79 7.07
C ILE A 31 -9.22 -4.14 8.41
N THR A 32 -9.67 -3.51 9.50
CA THR A 32 -9.09 -3.75 10.84
C THR A 32 -9.17 -5.22 11.24
N PRO A 33 -10.30 -5.92 11.06
CA PRO A 33 -10.40 -7.35 11.41
C PRO A 33 -9.41 -8.22 10.62
N LEU A 34 -9.17 -7.92 9.33
CA LEU A 34 -8.22 -8.64 8.49
C LEU A 34 -6.79 -8.45 9.00
N ALA A 35 -6.40 -7.21 9.28
CA ALA A 35 -5.08 -6.92 9.84
C ALA A 35 -4.90 -7.60 11.20
N HIS A 36 -5.93 -7.58 12.06
CA HIS A 36 -5.90 -8.19 13.38
C HIS A 36 -5.79 -9.71 13.33
N ALA A 37 -6.39 -10.37 12.33
CA ALA A 37 -6.24 -11.81 12.11
C ALA A 37 -4.79 -12.21 11.75
N CYS A 38 -4.04 -11.34 11.05
CA CYS A 38 -2.64 -11.59 10.69
C CYS A 38 -1.65 -11.32 11.82
N ARG A 39 -1.99 -10.47 12.79
CA ARG A 39 -1.06 -9.98 13.82
C ARG A 39 -0.43 -11.07 14.68
N PRO A 40 -1.16 -12.06 15.21
CA PRO A 40 -0.55 -13.10 16.03
C PRO A 40 0.57 -13.84 15.28
N VAL A 41 0.35 -14.15 14.00
CA VAL A 41 1.33 -14.83 13.14
C VAL A 41 2.55 -13.94 12.88
N ILE A 42 2.34 -12.63 12.66
CA ILE A 42 3.43 -11.67 12.43
C ILE A 42 4.24 -11.47 13.72
N ASP A 43 3.58 -11.35 14.87
CA ASP A 43 4.20 -11.06 16.16
C ASP A 43 5.04 -12.26 16.68
N GLU A 44 4.78 -13.47 16.21
CA GLU A 44 5.60 -14.67 16.48
C GLU A 44 6.94 -14.68 15.71
N LEU A 45 7.06 -13.88 14.66
CA LEU A 45 8.24 -13.85 13.79
C LEU A 45 9.15 -12.65 14.15
N PRO A 46 10.30 -12.86 14.80
CA PRO A 46 11.16 -11.77 15.28
C PRO A 46 11.78 -10.93 14.16
N CYS A 47 11.76 -11.44 12.92
CA CYS A 47 12.22 -10.74 11.73
C CYS A 47 11.17 -9.79 11.12
N LEU A 48 9.93 -9.79 11.64
CA LEU A 48 8.85 -8.96 11.13
C LEU A 48 8.49 -7.87 12.13
N ALA A 49 8.10 -6.71 11.59
CA ALA A 49 7.52 -5.63 12.37
C ALA A 49 6.19 -5.22 11.73
N ARG A 50 5.10 -5.35 12.49
CA ARG A 50 3.78 -4.89 12.02
C ARG A 50 3.71 -3.37 11.94
N GLN A 51 2.93 -2.88 10.98
CA GLN A 51 2.62 -1.46 10.86
C GLN A 51 1.45 -1.06 11.78
N PRO A 52 1.37 0.21 12.23
CA PRO A 52 0.21 0.75 12.94
C PRO A 52 -1.08 0.73 12.10
N ASP A 53 -2.24 0.65 12.75
CA ASP A 53 -3.55 0.62 12.06
C ASP A 53 -3.81 1.89 11.23
N VAL A 54 -3.31 3.03 11.69
CA VAL A 54 -3.42 4.31 10.98
C VAL A 54 -2.71 4.32 9.62
N TRP A 55 -1.88 3.32 9.33
CA TRP A 55 -1.18 3.17 8.05
C TRP A 55 -1.76 2.05 7.19
N LEU A 56 -2.89 1.42 7.57
CA LEU A 56 -3.54 0.42 6.72
C LEU A 56 -4.12 1.10 5.48
N HIS A 57 -3.69 0.63 4.31
CA HIS A 57 -4.14 1.10 3.01
C HIS A 57 -3.95 0.00 1.97
N ALA A 58 -4.64 0.13 0.84
CA ALA A 58 -4.41 -0.70 -0.33
C ALA A 58 -3.58 0.07 -1.35
N THR A 59 -2.32 -0.33 -1.53
CA THR A 59 -1.41 0.27 -2.49
C THR A 59 -1.85 -0.06 -3.92
N MET A 60 -2.02 0.97 -4.75
CA MET A 60 -2.39 0.82 -6.16
C MET A 60 -1.17 0.93 -7.09
N MET A 61 -0.28 1.88 -6.80
CA MET A 61 0.86 2.18 -7.65
C MET A 61 2.01 2.72 -6.82
N ALA A 62 3.22 2.26 -7.09
CA ALA A 62 4.43 2.88 -6.58
C ALA A 62 4.87 3.97 -7.56
N VAL A 63 5.27 5.13 -7.05
CA VAL A 63 5.74 6.27 -7.85
C VAL A 63 7.26 6.33 -7.73
N ASP A 64 7.93 6.33 -8.87
CA ASP A 64 9.38 6.45 -8.99
C ASP A 64 9.76 7.84 -9.54
N GLY A 65 10.98 8.29 -9.24
CA GLY A 65 11.48 9.61 -9.65
C GLY A 65 11.87 10.48 -8.46
N THR A 66 11.38 11.72 -8.42
CA THR A 66 11.65 12.66 -7.33
C THR A 66 11.12 12.11 -6.00
N PRO A 67 11.98 11.98 -4.95
CA PRO A 67 11.52 11.56 -3.63
C PRO A 67 10.43 12.49 -3.10
N GLY A 68 9.46 11.95 -2.37
CA GLY A 68 8.38 12.77 -1.77
C GLY A 68 8.91 13.87 -0.86
N SER A 69 10.03 13.63 -0.17
CA SER A 69 10.71 14.62 0.68
C SER A 69 11.27 15.82 -0.09
N ALA A 70 11.41 15.73 -1.41
CA ALA A 70 11.91 16.81 -2.27
C ALA A 70 10.80 17.61 -2.96
N LEU A 71 9.53 17.23 -2.79
CA LEU A 71 8.40 17.95 -3.36
C LEU A 71 8.04 19.18 -2.51
N THR A 72 7.75 20.30 -3.16
CA THR A 72 7.28 21.50 -2.47
C THR A 72 5.78 21.41 -2.15
N GLY A 73 5.30 22.29 -1.26
CA GLY A 73 3.85 22.39 -1.00
C GLY A 73 3.03 22.72 -2.25
N ALA A 74 3.60 23.46 -3.22
CA ALA A 74 2.96 23.75 -4.49
C ALA A 74 2.88 22.51 -5.39
N ASP A 75 3.94 21.71 -5.45
CA ASP A 75 3.96 20.45 -6.20
C ASP A 75 2.93 19.46 -5.65
N HIS A 76 2.83 19.37 -4.31
CA HIS A 76 1.82 18.55 -3.64
C HIS A 76 0.40 18.97 -4.03
N ALA A 77 0.11 20.28 -4.01
CA ALA A 77 -1.22 20.79 -4.32
C ALA A 77 -1.60 20.58 -5.79
N ASP A 78 -0.66 20.81 -6.74
CA ASP A 78 -0.90 20.56 -8.16
C ASP A 78 -1.14 19.08 -8.45
N LEU A 79 -0.28 18.21 -7.90
CA LEU A 79 -0.42 16.76 -8.05
C LEU A 79 -1.76 16.25 -7.49
N ALA A 80 -2.12 16.68 -6.28
CA ALA A 80 -3.40 16.33 -5.66
C ALA A 80 -4.59 16.80 -6.51
N GLY A 81 -4.54 18.03 -7.05
CA GLY A 81 -5.59 18.57 -7.91
C GLY A 81 -5.75 17.79 -9.22
N ARG A 82 -4.65 17.35 -9.84
CA ARG A 82 -4.68 16.51 -11.05
C ARG A 82 -5.25 15.13 -10.77
N LEU A 83 -4.80 14.47 -9.70
CA LEU A 83 -5.30 13.16 -9.30
C LEU A 83 -6.79 13.21 -8.96
N HIS A 84 -7.24 14.25 -8.25
CA HIS A 84 -8.65 14.42 -7.93
C HIS A 84 -9.52 14.52 -9.20
N ARG A 85 -9.10 15.31 -10.19
CA ARG A 85 -9.81 15.40 -11.47
C ARG A 85 -9.83 14.08 -12.24
N ALA A 86 -8.73 13.34 -12.23
CA ALA A 86 -8.66 12.03 -12.89
C ALA A 86 -9.61 11.01 -12.23
N LEU A 87 -9.75 11.06 -10.90
CA LEU A 87 -10.57 10.14 -10.12
C LEU A 87 -12.05 10.55 -10.02
N ALA A 88 -12.41 11.79 -10.34
CA ALA A 88 -13.78 12.29 -10.20
C ALA A 88 -14.84 11.50 -11.00
N GLY A 89 -14.43 10.79 -12.05
CA GLY A 89 -15.31 9.94 -12.86
C GLY A 89 -15.21 8.44 -12.58
N VAL A 90 -14.54 8.04 -11.50
CA VAL A 90 -14.40 6.63 -11.09
C VAL A 90 -15.57 6.26 -10.19
N GLU A 91 -16.31 5.23 -10.56
CA GLU A 91 -17.39 4.68 -9.73
C GLU A 91 -16.84 3.84 -8.56
N SER A 92 -17.61 3.76 -7.48
CA SER A 92 -17.32 2.84 -6.38
C SER A 92 -17.40 1.38 -6.84
N PHE A 93 -16.54 0.53 -6.29
CA PHE A 93 -16.49 -0.89 -6.57
C PHE A 93 -16.36 -1.70 -5.28
N GLU A 94 -16.66 -3.00 -5.37
CA GLU A 94 -16.46 -3.95 -4.28
C GLU A 94 -15.26 -4.84 -4.59
N ALA A 95 -14.53 -5.25 -3.56
CA ALA A 95 -13.41 -6.18 -3.68
C ALA A 95 -13.42 -7.20 -2.54
N THR A 96 -13.00 -8.42 -2.87
CA THR A 96 -12.79 -9.52 -1.91
C THR A 96 -11.33 -9.59 -1.52
N CYS A 97 -11.06 -9.86 -0.25
CA CYS A 97 -9.72 -10.14 0.25
C CYS A 97 -9.43 -11.64 0.19
N ASP A 98 -8.49 -12.02 -0.67
CA ASP A 98 -7.93 -13.36 -0.78
C ASP A 98 -6.88 -13.62 0.33
N PRO A 99 -6.40 -14.87 0.51
CA PRO A 99 -5.38 -15.18 1.50
C PRO A 99 -4.13 -14.30 1.40
N ALA A 100 -3.46 -14.08 2.53
CA ALA A 100 -2.22 -13.33 2.58
C ALA A 100 -1.11 -14.01 1.78
N THR A 101 -0.28 -13.19 1.13
CA THR A 101 0.90 -13.59 0.36
C THR A 101 2.14 -12.92 0.93
N VAL A 102 3.28 -13.58 0.82
CA VAL A 102 4.58 -13.07 1.32
C VAL A 102 5.46 -12.79 0.12
N GLY A 103 5.86 -11.53 -0.03
CA GLY A 103 6.83 -11.07 -1.01
C GLY A 103 8.19 -10.73 -0.39
N PRO A 104 9.19 -10.36 -1.21
CA PRO A 104 10.54 -10.03 -0.74
C PRO A 104 10.65 -8.85 0.22
N SER A 105 9.63 -7.98 0.29
CA SER A 105 9.63 -6.77 1.11
C SER A 105 8.26 -6.44 1.73
N SER A 106 7.29 -7.37 1.69
CA SER A 106 5.96 -7.16 2.25
C SER A 106 5.23 -8.47 2.52
N VAL A 107 4.30 -8.42 3.48
CA VAL A 107 3.18 -9.36 3.58
C VAL A 107 1.94 -8.59 3.15
N SER A 108 1.22 -9.08 2.14
CA SER A 108 0.05 -8.40 1.56
C SER A 108 -1.12 -9.35 1.40
N VAL A 109 -2.33 -8.81 1.56
CA VAL A 109 -3.59 -9.49 1.25
C VAL A 109 -3.95 -9.16 -0.20
N ARG A 110 -4.28 -10.17 -1.00
CA ARG A 110 -4.67 -9.95 -2.40
C ARG A 110 -6.11 -9.44 -2.47
N LEU A 111 -6.38 -8.49 -3.37
CA LEU A 111 -7.73 -8.01 -3.65
C LEU A 111 -8.22 -8.57 -4.99
N VAL A 112 -9.45 -9.10 -5.02
CA VAL A 112 -10.07 -9.79 -6.18
C VAL A 112 -11.49 -9.24 -6.40
N PRO A 113 -11.97 -9.04 -7.64
CA PRO A 113 -11.31 -9.30 -8.92
C PRO A 113 -10.20 -8.29 -9.23
N GLU A 114 -9.08 -8.78 -9.76
CA GLU A 114 -8.00 -7.92 -10.28
C GLU A 114 -8.50 -7.05 -11.46
N ASN A 115 -9.55 -7.50 -12.17
CA ASN A 115 -10.04 -6.87 -13.39
C ASN A 115 -10.82 -5.57 -13.17
N ASP A 116 -11.35 -5.29 -11.98
CA ASP A 116 -11.94 -3.97 -11.68
C ASP A 116 -10.84 -2.94 -11.36
N PHE A 117 -9.62 -3.38 -11.04
CA PHE A 117 -8.43 -2.52 -11.04
C PHE A 117 -7.89 -2.25 -12.46
N ALA A 118 -8.16 -3.13 -13.44
CA ALA A 118 -7.73 -2.92 -14.83
C ALA A 118 -8.49 -1.77 -15.52
N MET A 119 -9.73 -1.49 -15.11
CA MET A 119 -10.51 -0.32 -15.56
C MET A 119 -9.92 1.02 -15.08
N LEU A 120 -9.13 1.00 -14.00
CA LEU A 120 -8.39 2.18 -13.49
C LEU A 120 -7.06 2.41 -14.23
N SER A 121 -6.42 1.35 -14.72
CA SER A 121 -5.17 1.44 -15.49
C SER A 121 -5.33 1.84 -16.96
N GLY A 122 -6.56 1.87 -17.49
CA GLY A 122 -6.84 2.17 -18.90
C GLY A 122 -7.11 3.64 -19.24
N ARG A 123 -6.98 4.57 -18.28
CA ARG A 123 -7.33 5.99 -18.44
C ARG A 123 -6.22 6.99 -18.07
N VAL A 124 -4.96 6.52 -17.98
CA VAL A 124 -3.79 7.38 -17.80
C VAL A 124 -2.78 7.14 -18.91
#